data_AF-A0A090XD50-F1
#
_entry.id   AF-A0A090XD50-F1
#
_cell.length_a   1.000
_cell.length_b   1.000
_cell.length_c   1.000
_cell.angle_alpha   90.00
_cell.angle_beta   90.00
_cell.angle_gamma   90.00
#
_symmetry.space_group_name_H-M   'P 1'
#
loop_
_entity.id
_entity.type
_entity.pdbx_description
1 polymer ?
#
loop_
_entity_poly.entity_id
_entity_poly.type
_entity_poly.pdbx_seq_one_letter_code
_entity_poly.pdbx_strand_id
1 'polypeptide(L)'
;HKNLDKKQSVTWRLLQTHTFPNPVTYSHLYPGLYTADCKLCAGRADLHHIMWACPLISTQKRTSSLPPLPITTLEQWETALLSSDPDLQLRVVQMAEDAAKAQGLAAA
;
A
#
# COMPACT_ATOMS: atom_id res chain seq x y z
N HIS A 1 23.44 -3.45 -8.37
CA HIS A 1 22.42 -3.00 -7.41
C HIS A 1 21.47 -2.05 -8.12
N LYS A 2 20.20 -2.43 -8.31
CA LYS A 2 19.19 -1.53 -8.87
C LYS A 2 18.62 -0.71 -7.72
N ASN A 3 18.94 0.58 -7.67
CA ASN A 3 18.35 1.50 -6.72
C ASN A 3 16.92 1.81 -7.16
N LEU A 4 16.05 2.15 -6.20
CA LEU A 4 14.73 2.71 -6.49
C LEU A 4 14.88 3.94 -7.39
N ASP A 5 14.00 4.10 -8.37
CA ASP A 5 13.90 5.35 -9.11
C ASP A 5 13.34 6.47 -8.21
N LYS A 6 13.27 7.70 -8.76
CA LYS A 6 12.79 8.86 -8.00
C LYS A 6 11.36 8.67 -7.49
N LYS A 7 10.46 8.14 -8.31
CA LYS A 7 9.06 7.94 -7.96
C LYS A 7 8.93 6.87 -6.88
N GLN A 8 9.60 5.75 -7.07
CA GLN A 8 9.66 4.65 -6.11
C GLN A 8 10.24 5.10 -4.77
N SER A 9 11.27 5.95 -4.78
CA SER A 9 11.87 6.52 -3.57
C SER A 9 10.89 7.43 -2.81
N VAL A 10 10.08 8.22 -3.53
CA VAL A 10 9.02 9.04 -2.92
C VAL A 10 7.95 8.15 -2.30
N THR A 11 7.44 7.16 -3.05
CA THR A 11 6.47 6.19 -2.52
C THR A 11 7.00 5.45 -1.29
N TRP A 12 8.25 4.99 -1.35
CA TRP A 12 8.93 4.37 -0.21
C TRP A 12 8.93 5.28 1.02
N ARG A 13 9.28 6.57 0.84
CA ARG A 13 9.30 7.52 1.94
C ARG A 13 7.90 7.76 2.52
N LEU A 14 6.88 7.87 1.68
CA LEU A 14 5.49 8.04 2.11
C LEU A 14 4.99 6.84 2.93
N LEU A 15 5.41 5.62 2.58
CA LEU A 15 5.09 4.42 3.36
C LEU A 15 5.78 4.45 4.72
N GLN A 16 7.07 4.79 4.77
CA GLN A 16 7.82 4.93 6.03
C GLN A 16 7.23 6.00 6.97
N THR A 17 6.68 7.09 6.43
CA THR A 17 6.06 8.16 7.22
C THR A 17 4.58 7.95 7.47
N HIS A 18 4.00 6.82 7.05
CA HIS A 18 2.57 6.51 7.19
C HIS A 18 1.65 7.58 6.54
N THR A 19 2.14 8.24 5.48
CA THR A 19 1.42 9.29 4.73
C THR A 19 1.08 8.87 3.30
N PHE A 20 1.28 7.60 2.96
CA PHE A 20 0.89 7.07 1.65
C PHE A 20 -0.64 7.16 1.45
N PRO A 21 -1.11 7.55 0.25
CA PRO A 21 -2.54 7.72 -0.02
C PRO A 21 -3.38 6.50 0.35
N ASN A 22 -4.45 6.74 1.10
CA ASN A 22 -5.44 5.74 1.49
C ASN A 22 -6.85 6.38 1.56
N PRO A 23 -7.93 5.60 1.36
CA PRO A 23 -9.29 6.13 1.31
C PRO A 23 -9.71 6.90 2.56
N VAL A 24 -9.34 6.44 3.76
CA VAL A 24 -9.63 7.15 5.02
C VAL A 24 -9.06 8.58 4.98
N THR A 25 -7.79 8.73 4.61
CA THR A 25 -7.15 10.05 4.55
C THR A 25 -7.83 10.94 3.52
N TYR A 26 -8.15 10.41 2.34
CA TYR A 26 -8.78 11.18 1.27
C TYR A 26 -10.23 11.55 1.58
N SER A 27 -10.98 10.71 2.28
CA SER A 27 -12.34 11.04 2.72
C SER A 27 -12.38 12.23 3.69
N HIS A 28 -11.32 12.43 4.49
CA HIS A 28 -11.19 13.59 5.36
C HIS A 28 -10.81 14.86 4.58
N LEU A 29 -9.95 14.74 3.57
CA LEU A 29 -9.49 15.88 2.77
C LEU A 29 -10.52 16.34 1.74
N TYR A 30 -11.25 15.39 1.14
CA TYR A 30 -12.20 15.62 0.05
C TYR A 30 -13.53 14.91 0.34
N PRO A 31 -14.25 15.32 1.40
CA PRO A 31 -15.52 14.72 1.74
C PRO A 31 -16.52 14.84 0.57
N GLY A 32 -17.23 13.75 0.27
CA GLY A 32 -18.17 13.67 -0.85
C GLY A 32 -17.57 13.18 -2.18
N LEU A 33 -16.24 13.28 -2.36
CA LEU A 33 -15.54 12.67 -3.51
C LEU A 33 -14.99 11.28 -3.19
N TYR A 34 -14.58 11.06 -1.94
CA TYR A 34 -14.01 9.79 -1.49
C TYR A 34 -14.76 9.27 -0.27
N THR A 35 -14.89 7.94 -0.19
CA THR A 35 -15.37 7.24 1.00
C THR A 35 -14.20 6.62 1.74
N ALA A 36 -14.37 6.39 3.05
CA ALA A 36 -13.37 5.71 3.87
C ALA A 36 -13.38 4.18 3.68
N ASP A 37 -14.26 3.67 2.82
CA ASP A 37 -14.57 2.24 2.72
C ASP A 37 -13.67 1.54 1.69
N CYS A 38 -13.27 0.32 2.03
CA CYS A 38 -12.49 -0.56 1.18
C CYS A 38 -13.36 -1.05 0.03
N LYS A 39 -12.87 -0.89 -1.20
CA LYS A 39 -13.56 -1.38 -2.40
C LYS A 39 -13.65 -2.90 -2.51
N LEU A 40 -12.91 -3.63 -1.67
CA LEU A 40 -12.92 -5.09 -1.65
C LEU A 40 -13.92 -5.65 -0.63
N CYS A 41 -13.90 -5.15 0.61
CA CYS A 41 -14.65 -5.73 1.73
C CYS A 41 -15.61 -4.75 2.42
N ALA A 42 -15.69 -3.50 1.97
CA ALA A 42 -16.45 -2.40 2.59
C ALA A 42 -16.03 -2.03 4.03
N GLY A 43 -14.95 -2.60 4.56
CA GLY A 43 -14.36 -2.19 5.84
C GLY A 43 -13.60 -0.87 5.74
N ARG A 44 -13.20 -0.30 6.88
CA ARG A 44 -12.40 0.94 6.93
C ARG A 44 -11.05 0.76 6.23
N ALA A 45 -10.82 1.47 5.14
CA ALA A 45 -9.61 1.40 4.31
C ALA A 45 -8.53 2.41 4.74
N ASP A 46 -7.94 2.17 5.92
CA ASP A 46 -6.68 2.82 6.30
C ASP A 46 -5.48 2.17 5.58
N LEU A 47 -4.26 2.69 5.82
CA LEU A 47 -3.07 2.19 5.13
C LEU A 47 -2.85 0.68 5.40
N HIS A 48 -2.86 0.24 6.65
CA HIS A 48 -2.62 -1.17 6.96
C HIS A 48 -3.68 -2.09 6.33
N HIS A 49 -4.93 -1.65 6.33
CA HIS A 49 -6.04 -2.38 5.72
C HIS A 49 -5.80 -2.63 4.23
N ILE A 50 -5.47 -1.59 3.47
CA ILE A 50 -5.30 -1.72 2.01
C ILE A 50 -4.01 -2.47 1.65
N MET A 51 -3.02 -2.50 2.56
CA MET A 51 -1.72 -3.13 2.32
C MET A 51 -1.71 -4.64 2.60
N TRP A 52 -2.20 -5.06 3.76
CA TRP A 52 -2.09 -6.47 4.20
C TRP A 52 -3.23 -6.94 5.11
N ALA A 53 -3.94 -6.05 5.80
CA ALA A 53 -4.93 -6.44 6.82
C ALA A 53 -6.35 -6.69 6.26
N CYS A 54 -6.61 -6.39 4.97
CA CYS A 54 -7.92 -6.66 4.38
C CYS A 54 -8.18 -8.19 4.26
N PRO A 55 -9.30 -8.72 4.77
CA PRO A 55 -9.59 -10.15 4.73
C PRO A 55 -9.83 -10.67 3.30
N LEU A 56 -10.20 -9.78 2.38
CA LEU A 56 -10.43 -10.12 0.97
C LEU A 56 -9.26 -9.73 0.06
N ILE A 57 -8.10 -9.37 0.62
CA ILE A 57 -6.95 -8.94 -0.19
C ILE A 57 -6.42 -10.03 -1.13
N SER A 58 -6.61 -11.31 -0.76
CA SER A 58 -6.28 -12.46 -1.60
C SER A 58 -7.10 -12.54 -2.88
N THR A 59 -8.27 -11.90 -2.93
CA THR A 59 -9.15 -11.84 -4.11
C THR A 59 -8.71 -10.78 -5.12
N GLN A 60 -7.82 -9.88 -4.73
CA GLN A 60 -7.34 -8.82 -5.59
C GLN A 60 -6.48 -9.40 -6.73
N LYS A 61 -6.80 -9.03 -7.97
CA LYS A 61 -5.94 -9.34 -9.11
C LYS A 61 -4.62 -8.58 -8.94
N ARG A 62 -3.55 -9.31 -8.61
CA ARG A 62 -2.19 -8.77 -8.59
C ARG A 62 -1.69 -8.64 -10.01
N THR A 63 -1.04 -7.51 -10.32
CA THR A 63 -0.38 -7.32 -11.62
C THR A 63 1.01 -7.95 -11.65
N SER A 64 1.64 -8.07 -10.47
CA SER A 64 2.94 -8.69 -10.31
C SER A 64 2.86 -10.22 -10.37
N SER A 65 3.76 -10.82 -11.14
CA SER A 65 3.99 -12.28 -11.18
C SER A 65 4.81 -12.78 -9.98
N LEU A 66 5.36 -11.88 -9.16
CA LEU A 66 6.11 -12.23 -7.96
C LEU A 66 5.18 -12.76 -6.86
N PRO A 67 5.67 -13.66 -5.99
CA PRO A 67 4.90 -14.11 -4.84
C PRO A 67 4.57 -12.90 -3.94
N PRO A 68 3.39 -12.92 -3.27
CA PRO A 68 3.05 -11.89 -2.30
C PRO A 68 4.09 -11.84 -1.18
N LEU A 69 4.30 -10.64 -0.63
CA LEU A 69 5.11 -10.51 0.57
C LEU A 69 4.39 -11.17 1.75
N PRO A 70 5.10 -11.94 2.60
CA PRO A 70 4.50 -12.65 3.73
C PRO A 70 4.28 -11.71 4.92
N ILE A 71 3.65 -10.55 4.68
CA ILE A 71 3.34 -9.56 5.70
C ILE A 71 1.89 -9.79 6.12
N THR A 72 1.69 -10.23 7.35
CA THR A 72 0.37 -10.47 7.94
C THR A 72 0.19 -9.77 9.29
N THR A 73 1.25 -9.17 9.83
CA THR A 73 1.23 -8.44 11.10
C THR A 73 1.86 -7.05 10.98
N LEU A 74 1.56 -6.20 11.97
CA LEU A 74 2.14 -4.86 12.06
C LEU A 74 3.67 -4.89 12.22
N GLU A 75 4.19 -5.78 13.06
CA GLU A 75 5.65 -5.91 13.29
C GLU A 75 6.39 -6.29 12.00
N GLN A 76 5.83 -7.20 11.20
CA GLN A 76 6.40 -7.57 9.90
C GLN A 76 6.37 -6.41 8.91
N TRP A 77 5.28 -5.62 8.94
CA TRP A 77 5.15 -4.42 8.12
C TRP A 77 6.21 -3.37 8.48
N GLU A 78 6.37 -3.05 9.77
CA GLU A 78 7.38 -2.12 10.26
C GLU A 78 8.79 -2.60 9.95
N THR A 79 9.07 -3.89 10.17
CA THR A 79 10.36 -4.51 9.82
C THR A 79 10.67 -4.38 8.32
N ALA A 80 9.67 -4.61 7.47
CA ALA A 80 9.84 -4.44 6.02
C ALA A 80 10.19 -2.99 5.68
N LEU A 81 9.53 -2.00 6.29
CA LEU A 81 9.78 -0.56 6.08
C LEU A 81 11.15 -0.07 6.57
N LEU A 82 11.80 -0.82 7.46
CA LEU A 82 13.16 -0.55 7.95
C LEU A 82 14.26 -1.22 7.13
N SER A 83 13.89 -2.07 6.16
CA SER A 83 14.87 -2.80 5.36
C SER A 83 15.69 -1.88 4.46
N SER A 84 16.99 -2.18 4.35
CA SER A 84 17.91 -1.56 3.39
C SER A 84 18.05 -2.37 2.09
N ASP A 85 17.35 -3.50 1.96
CA ASP A 85 17.36 -4.35 0.76
C ASP A 85 16.53 -3.70 -0.38
N PRO A 86 17.15 -3.25 -1.48
CA PRO A 86 16.45 -2.58 -2.57
C PRO A 86 15.36 -3.44 -3.23
N ASP A 87 15.55 -4.76 -3.30
CA ASP A 87 14.57 -5.65 -3.93
C ASP A 87 13.31 -5.79 -3.06
N LEU A 88 13.48 -5.89 -1.74
CA LEU A 88 12.36 -5.84 -0.80
C LEU A 88 11.64 -4.49 -0.85
N GLN A 89 12.39 -3.37 -0.82
CA GLN A 89 11.81 -2.03 -0.92
C GLN A 89 10.96 -1.88 -2.18
N LEU A 90 11.47 -2.31 -3.34
CA LEU A 90 10.76 -2.25 -4.61
C LEU A 90 9.47 -3.08 -4.59
N ARG A 91 9.50 -4.28 -4.00
CA ARG A 91 8.32 -5.13 -3.88
C ARG A 91 7.24 -4.51 -2.99
N VAL A 92 7.64 -3.87 -1.88
CA VAL A 92 6.71 -3.16 -1.00
C VAL A 92 6.10 -1.95 -1.71
N VAL A 93 6.90 -1.19 -2.46
CA VAL A 93 6.43 -0.08 -3.29
C VAL A 93 5.40 -0.58 -4.31
N GLN A 94 5.69 -1.64 -5.06
CA GLN A 94 4.76 -2.19 -6.05
C GLN A 94 3.45 -2.66 -5.40
N MET A 95 3.55 -3.32 -4.24
CA MET A 95 2.39 -3.73 -3.46
C MET A 95 1.52 -2.53 -3.07
N ALA A 96 2.13 -1.41 -2.67
CA ALA A 96 1.44 -0.19 -2.31
C ALA A 96 0.73 0.46 -3.50
N GLU A 97 1.40 0.53 -4.64
CA GLU A 97 0.81 1.07 -5.87
C GLU A 97 -0.39 0.24 -6.33
N ASP A 98 -0.26 -1.09 -6.31
CA ASP A 98 -1.36 -2.02 -6.66
C ASP A 98 -2.54 -1.87 -5.68
N ALA A 99 -2.28 -1.75 -4.38
CA ALA A 99 -3.29 -1.51 -3.36
C ALA A 99 -4.04 -0.19 -3.56
N ALA A 100 -3.31 0.92 -3.76
CA ALA A 100 -3.90 2.22 -4.03
C ALA A 100 -4.79 2.18 -5.29
N LYS A 101 -4.31 1.53 -6.36
CA LYS A 101 -5.04 1.40 -7.61
C LYS A 101 -6.32 0.58 -7.47
N ALA A 102 -6.31 -0.49 -6.66
CA ALA A 102 -7.52 -1.25 -6.34
C ALA A 102 -8.54 -0.43 -5.54
N GLN A 103 -8.09 0.53 -4.75
CA GLN A 103 -8.95 1.51 -4.10
C GLN A 103 -9.36 2.67 -5.03
N GLY A 104 -8.91 2.69 -6.29
CA GLY A 104 -9.15 3.76 -7.25
C GLY A 104 -8.46 5.08 -6.88
N LEU A 105 -7.34 5.00 -6.17
CA LEU A 105 -6.45 6.12 -5.90
C LEU A 105 -5.32 6.10 -6.94
N ALA A 106 -4.88 7.27 -7.38
CA ALA A 106 -3.63 7.40 -8.12
C ALA A 106 -2.47 7.27 -7.12
N ALA A 107 -1.58 6.29 -7.33
CA ALA A 107 -0.30 6.28 -6.65
C ALA A 107 0.50 7.53 -7.06
N ALA A 108 1.11 8.20 -6.08
CA ALA A 108 1.92 9.41 -6.29
C ALA A 108 3.10 9.18 -7.25
#